data_AF-A0AAV8UQK3-F1
#
_entry.id   AF-A0AAV8UQK3-F1
#
_cell.length_a   1.000
_cell.length_b   1.000
_cell.length_c   1.000
_cell.angle_alpha   90.00
_cell.angle_beta   90.00
_cell.angle_gamma   90.00
#
_symmetry.space_group_name_H-M   'P 1'
#
loop_
_entity.id
_entity.type
_entity.pdbx_description
1 polymer ?
#
loop_
_entity_poly.entity_id
_entity_poly.type
_entity_poly.pdbx_seq_one_letter_code
_entity_poly.pdbx_strand_id
1 'polypeptide(L)'
;MKIAFVVVILASTAVAFAGKCEDAVPECVRKLENGERCDPLPVPDRLLETIPQIPDVGYKIQKLRNMVYMVTDGFFIAMVIKTPRQLVVIDAPENFFVVRDPNTGAVIGNLMTNAIEDIAGDLNPKIVRFIYTHQHFDHIGGARIVYDYLKKTYPKADLKAMAHESILKRLASAQSKRAPLPEVVIIRSRSLRLTKNLKVNLIPTDGGHSDSDLLVHIPPKAGMPGIAMLVDIAFPGWITPFGIGLVNDINEYIDQHERLLALDWEIYIGGHLGQPGNRADIEISEEYIRDMVDIAAQSLALGLGQPIPELQEAFDPTSPNFGNQMRAIQGVFGMEGIFVGICEALLVEKWGCRLGGVDIFSREHCFAAVTFQRLDN
;
A
#
# COMPACT_ATOMS: atom_id res chain seq x y z
N MET A 1 -25.73 -25.19 -17.91
CA MET A 1 -25.03 -26.14 -17.00
C MET A 1 -24.80 -25.40 -15.69
N LYS A 2 -25.56 -25.72 -14.63
CA LYS A 2 -25.39 -25.09 -13.31
C LYS A 2 -24.10 -25.62 -12.71
N ILE A 3 -23.02 -24.85 -12.86
CA ILE A 3 -21.74 -25.15 -12.21
C ILE A 3 -21.89 -24.66 -10.78
N ALA A 4 -21.90 -25.60 -9.84
CA ALA A 4 -21.88 -25.33 -8.41
C ALA A 4 -20.60 -24.55 -8.09
N PHE A 5 -20.77 -23.39 -7.48
CA PHE A 5 -19.67 -22.55 -7.05
C PHE A 5 -18.98 -23.17 -5.84
N VAL A 6 -17.66 -23.33 -5.93
CA VAL A 6 -16.80 -23.12 -4.76
C VAL A 6 -16.47 -21.64 -4.77
N VAL A 7 -17.42 -20.81 -4.33
CA VAL A 7 -17.01 -19.58 -3.66
C VAL A 7 -16.29 -20.11 -2.43
N VAL A 8 -15.01 -19.77 -2.24
CA VAL A 8 -14.45 -19.80 -0.89
C VAL A 8 -15.20 -18.69 -0.15
N ILE A 9 -16.43 -18.99 0.26
CA ILE A 9 -17.07 -18.32 1.35
C ILE A 9 -16.15 -18.76 2.48
N LEU A 10 -15.24 -17.88 2.89
CA LEU A 10 -14.82 -17.89 4.28
C LEU A 10 -16.11 -17.70 5.05
N ALA A 11 -16.80 -18.81 5.30
CA ALA A 11 -17.80 -18.87 6.34
C ALA A 11 -16.99 -18.43 7.54
N SER A 12 -17.33 -17.26 8.07
CA SER A 12 -16.85 -16.87 9.38
C SER A 12 -17.48 -17.85 10.37
N THR A 13 -16.97 -19.08 10.42
CA THR A 13 -16.65 -19.60 11.73
C THR A 13 -15.68 -18.57 12.25
N ALA A 14 -16.19 -17.63 13.04
CA ALA A 14 -15.39 -16.94 14.01
C ALA A 14 -14.75 -18.06 14.84
N VAL A 15 -13.60 -18.55 14.37
CA VAL A 15 -12.59 -19.01 15.28
C VAL A 15 -12.34 -17.75 16.08
N ALA A 16 -12.95 -17.69 17.26
CA ALA A 16 -12.57 -16.71 18.24
C ALA A 16 -11.05 -16.85 18.33
N PHE A 17 -10.31 -15.90 17.79
CA PHE A 17 -8.90 -15.76 18.12
C PHE A 17 -8.93 -15.53 19.63
N ALA A 18 -8.69 -16.62 20.36
CA ALA A 18 -8.91 -16.68 21.80
C ALA A 18 -7.70 -16.02 22.47
N GLY A 19 -7.68 -14.70 22.45
CA GLY A 19 -6.67 -13.88 23.10
C GLY A 19 -6.79 -12.43 22.69
N LYS A 20 -6.72 -11.52 23.66
CA LYS A 20 -6.53 -10.10 23.36
C LYS A 20 -5.09 -9.91 22.87
N CYS A 21 -4.88 -8.95 21.98
CA CYS A 21 -3.54 -8.67 21.46
C CYS A 21 -2.54 -8.43 22.60
N GLU A 22 -2.94 -7.71 23.64
CA GLU A 22 -2.12 -7.36 24.79
C GLU A 22 -1.61 -8.59 25.56
N ASP A 23 -2.37 -9.69 25.55
CA ASP A 23 -1.99 -10.95 26.21
C ASP A 23 -0.95 -11.73 25.38
N ALA A 24 -0.93 -11.51 24.06
CA ALA A 24 -0.06 -12.23 23.13
C ALA A 24 1.32 -11.56 22.94
N VAL A 25 1.41 -10.23 23.10
CA VAL A 25 2.67 -9.48 22.90
C VAL A 25 3.82 -9.95 23.79
N PRO A 26 3.65 -10.19 25.11
CA PRO A 26 4.77 -10.62 25.95
C PRO A 26 5.38 -11.95 25.51
N GLU A 27 4.56 -12.90 25.07
CA GLU A 27 5.03 -14.18 24.54
C GLU A 27 5.74 -14.01 23.19
N CYS A 28 5.21 -13.12 22.34
CA CYS A 28 5.83 -12.75 21.07
C CYS A 28 7.24 -12.17 21.28
N VAL A 29 7.37 -11.19 22.16
CA VAL A 29 8.65 -10.56 22.52
C VAL A 29 9.62 -11.59 23.08
N ARG A 30 9.18 -12.44 24.01
CA ARG A 30 10.00 -13.52 24.58
C ARG A 30 10.53 -14.48 23.49
N LYS A 31 9.71 -14.83 22.49
CA LYS A 31 10.16 -15.67 21.36
C LYS A 31 11.24 -14.96 20.54
N LEU A 32 11.00 -13.70 20.19
CA LEU A 32 11.94 -12.89 19.41
C LEU A 32 13.29 -12.71 20.12
N GLU A 33 13.29 -12.47 21.43
CA GLU A 33 14.51 -12.39 22.26
C GLU A 33 15.31 -13.69 22.28
N ASN A 34 14.65 -14.84 22.10
CA ASN A 34 15.30 -16.15 21.99
C ASN A 34 15.71 -16.51 20.56
N GLY A 35 15.56 -15.58 19.60
CA GLY A 35 15.88 -15.81 18.19
C GLY A 35 14.84 -16.66 17.44
N GLU A 36 13.66 -16.85 18.03
CA GLU A 36 12.54 -17.56 17.42
C GLU A 36 11.63 -16.59 16.64
N ARG A 37 10.74 -17.12 15.80
CA ARG A 37 9.69 -16.33 15.16
C ARG A 37 8.47 -16.24 16.08
N CYS A 38 7.83 -15.08 16.06
CA CYS A 38 6.53 -14.89 16.69
C CYS A 38 5.40 -15.46 15.81
N ASP A 39 4.33 -15.95 16.45
CA ASP A 39 3.08 -16.27 15.78
C ASP A 39 2.30 -14.99 15.48
N PRO A 40 1.46 -14.93 14.43
CA PRO A 40 0.74 -13.71 14.13
C PRO A 40 -0.10 -13.20 15.30
N LEU A 41 0.02 -11.91 15.61
CA LEU A 41 -0.72 -11.29 16.72
C LEU A 41 -2.20 -11.16 16.35
N PRO A 42 -3.13 -11.31 17.33
CA PRO A 42 -4.53 -10.96 17.11
C PRO A 42 -4.66 -9.50 16.66
N VAL A 43 -5.49 -9.25 15.66
CA VAL A 43 -5.79 -7.88 15.21
C VAL A 43 -6.44 -7.10 16.36
N PRO A 44 -5.95 -5.90 16.70
CA PRO A 44 -6.57 -5.05 17.73
C PRO A 44 -8.07 -4.85 17.49
N ASP A 45 -8.90 -4.98 18.53
CA ASP A 45 -10.37 -4.93 18.43
C ASP A 45 -10.88 -3.69 17.66
N ARG A 46 -10.25 -2.53 17.89
CA ARG A 46 -10.59 -1.27 17.21
C ARG A 46 -10.43 -1.31 15.69
N LEU A 47 -9.56 -2.17 15.17
CA LEU A 47 -9.31 -2.34 13.74
C LEU A 47 -10.26 -3.37 13.12
N LEU A 48 -10.79 -4.31 13.91
CA LEU A 48 -11.81 -5.25 13.41
C LEU A 48 -13.07 -4.49 12.98
N GLU A 49 -13.41 -3.40 13.67
CA GLU A 49 -14.54 -2.53 13.32
C GLU A 49 -14.32 -1.73 12.03
N THR A 50 -13.06 -1.53 11.61
CA THR A 50 -12.75 -0.77 10.39
C THR A 50 -12.74 -1.64 9.14
N ILE A 51 -12.67 -2.97 9.29
CA ILE A 51 -12.63 -3.91 8.15
C ILE A 51 -13.85 -3.70 7.25
N PRO A 52 -13.64 -3.38 5.96
CA PRO A 52 -14.72 -3.08 5.04
C PRO A 52 -15.60 -4.31 4.81
N GLN A 53 -16.89 -4.17 5.08
CA GLN A 53 -17.89 -5.17 4.71
C GLN A 53 -18.14 -5.12 3.20
N ILE A 54 -17.75 -6.18 2.48
CA ILE A 54 -17.87 -6.28 1.03
C ILE A 54 -19.15 -7.05 0.67
N PRO A 55 -20.10 -6.44 -0.07
CA PRO A 55 -21.30 -7.13 -0.51
C PRO A 55 -21.00 -8.27 -1.48
N ASP A 56 -21.97 -9.17 -1.69
CA ASP A 56 -21.86 -10.33 -2.60
C ASP A 56 -21.47 -9.97 -4.05
N VAL A 57 -21.70 -8.73 -4.49
CA VAL A 57 -21.26 -8.24 -5.80
C VAL A 57 -19.73 -8.10 -5.91
N GLY A 58 -19.00 -8.26 -4.81
CA GLY A 58 -17.54 -8.33 -4.76
C GLY A 58 -16.83 -6.99 -4.61
N TYR A 59 -17.57 -5.87 -4.56
CA TYR A 59 -17.01 -4.55 -4.34
C TYR A 59 -18.00 -3.65 -3.59
N LYS A 60 -17.47 -2.62 -2.93
CA LYS A 60 -18.19 -1.58 -2.21
C LYS A 60 -17.88 -0.22 -2.84
N ILE A 61 -18.94 0.53 -3.13
CA ILE A 61 -18.84 1.94 -3.51
C ILE A 61 -19.15 2.79 -2.27
N GLN A 62 -18.22 3.66 -1.90
CA GLN A 62 -18.43 4.65 -0.84
C GLN A 62 -18.37 6.05 -1.42
N LYS A 63 -19.45 6.82 -1.25
CA LYS A 63 -19.47 8.24 -1.63
C LYS A 63 -18.70 9.04 -0.57
N LEU A 64 -17.53 9.56 -0.92
CA LEU A 64 -16.67 10.35 -0.02
C LEU A 64 -17.16 11.79 0.11
N ARG A 65 -17.62 12.36 -1.02
CA ARG A 65 -18.30 13.66 -1.08
C ARG A 65 -19.15 13.73 -2.35
N ASN A 66 -19.85 14.83 -2.56
CA ASN A 66 -20.60 15.01 -3.80
C ASN A 66 -19.68 14.79 -5.02
N MET A 67 -20.10 13.91 -5.94
CA MET A 67 -19.39 13.53 -7.17
C MET A 67 -18.11 12.69 -7.01
N VAL A 68 -17.62 12.40 -5.81
CA VAL A 68 -16.39 11.65 -5.58
C VAL A 68 -16.69 10.35 -4.84
N TYR A 69 -16.23 9.23 -5.39
CA TYR A 69 -16.53 7.89 -4.94
C TYR A 69 -15.23 7.10 -4.77
N MET A 70 -15.13 6.38 -3.67
CA MET A 70 -14.15 5.33 -3.44
C MET A 70 -14.77 4.00 -3.90
N VAL A 71 -13.97 3.16 -4.55
CA VAL A 71 -14.33 1.79 -4.92
C VAL A 71 -13.32 0.88 -4.24
N THR A 72 -13.80 -0.15 -3.54
CA THR A 72 -12.92 -1.15 -2.91
C THR A 72 -13.52 -2.54 -2.99
N ASP A 73 -12.68 -3.57 -3.09
CA ASP A 73 -13.06 -4.97 -2.91
C ASP A 73 -12.65 -5.54 -1.55
N GLY A 74 -12.30 -4.65 -0.63
CA GLY A 74 -11.86 -4.99 0.73
C GLY A 74 -10.35 -5.05 0.88
N PHE A 75 -9.61 -5.15 -0.23
CA PHE A 75 -8.16 -5.06 -0.21
C PHE A 75 -7.69 -3.82 -0.97
N PHE A 76 -8.06 -3.67 -2.24
CA PHE A 76 -7.60 -2.53 -3.05
C PHE A 76 -8.60 -1.39 -3.04
N ILE A 77 -8.11 -0.18 -3.31
CA ILE A 77 -8.92 1.03 -3.41
C ILE A 77 -8.60 1.77 -4.70
N ALA A 78 -9.66 2.10 -5.45
CA ALA A 78 -9.62 3.03 -6.57
C ALA A 78 -10.56 4.22 -6.30
N MET A 79 -10.36 5.33 -7.02
CA MET A 79 -11.24 6.51 -6.91
C MET A 79 -11.89 6.85 -8.24
N VAL A 80 -13.20 7.10 -8.21
CA VAL A 80 -14.00 7.51 -9.38
C VAL A 80 -14.66 8.86 -9.09
N ILE A 81 -14.53 9.79 -10.03
CA ILE A 81 -15.16 11.10 -9.96
C ILE A 81 -16.12 11.28 -11.12
N LYS A 82 -17.40 11.47 -10.81
CA LYS A 82 -18.47 11.63 -11.80
C LYS A 82 -19.05 13.03 -11.76
N THR A 83 -18.94 13.73 -12.87
CA THR A 83 -19.64 15.01 -13.11
C THR A 83 -20.50 14.91 -14.36
N PRO A 84 -21.45 15.83 -14.62
CA PRO A 84 -22.29 15.78 -15.81
C PRO A 84 -21.55 15.76 -17.16
N ARG A 85 -20.29 16.22 -17.20
CA ARG A 85 -19.48 16.30 -18.43
C ARG A 85 -18.23 15.44 -18.41
N GLN A 86 -17.80 14.96 -17.25
CA GLN A 86 -16.47 14.36 -17.07
C GLN A 86 -16.56 13.15 -16.15
N LEU A 87 -15.89 12.08 -16.53
CA LEU A 87 -15.60 10.92 -15.70
C LEU A 87 -14.09 10.87 -15.46
N VAL A 88 -13.67 10.69 -14.21
CA VAL A 88 -12.27 10.48 -13.85
C VAL A 88 -12.19 9.15 -13.12
N VAL A 89 -11.28 8.28 -13.55
CA VAL A 89 -10.97 7.01 -12.89
C VAL A 89 -9.51 7.08 -12.49
N ILE A 90 -9.22 6.79 -11.23
CA ILE A 90 -7.88 6.85 -10.64
C ILE A 90 -7.58 5.45 -10.14
N ASP A 91 -6.55 4.86 -10.73
CA ASP A 91 -6.13 3.47 -10.62
C ASP A 91 -7.16 2.42 -11.10
N ALA A 92 -6.64 1.23 -11.40
CA ALA A 92 -7.39 0.05 -11.79
C ALA A 92 -6.62 -1.24 -11.40
N PRO A 93 -6.68 -1.63 -10.12
CA PRO A 93 -6.14 -2.89 -9.60
C PRO A 93 -6.51 -4.13 -10.42
N GLU A 94 -5.61 -5.14 -10.47
CA GLU A 94 -5.87 -6.39 -11.20
C GLU A 94 -6.90 -7.28 -10.49
N ASN A 95 -6.86 -7.33 -9.16
CA ASN A 95 -7.59 -8.33 -8.37
C ASN A 95 -9.12 -8.13 -8.38
N PHE A 96 -9.61 -7.06 -9.02
CA PHE A 96 -10.97 -6.98 -9.49
C PHE A 96 -11.22 -8.10 -10.51
N PHE A 97 -11.91 -9.16 -10.07
CA PHE A 97 -12.25 -10.34 -10.88
C PHE A 97 -12.68 -9.99 -12.30
N VAL A 98 -12.22 -10.77 -13.28
CA VAL A 98 -12.52 -10.54 -14.70
C VAL A 98 -13.93 -11.00 -15.09
N VAL A 99 -14.60 -10.19 -15.89
CA VAL A 99 -15.85 -10.52 -16.58
C VAL A 99 -15.49 -11.01 -17.98
N ARG A 100 -16.00 -12.19 -18.36
CA ARG A 100 -15.76 -12.81 -19.67
C ARG A 100 -17.01 -12.82 -20.52
N ASP A 101 -16.83 -12.58 -21.82
CA ASP A 101 -17.87 -12.78 -22.82
C ASP A 101 -18.24 -14.28 -22.87
N PRO A 102 -19.52 -14.63 -22.72
CA PRO A 102 -19.95 -16.03 -22.60
C PRO A 102 -19.80 -16.81 -23.92
N ASN A 103 -19.71 -16.13 -25.06
CA ASN A 103 -19.62 -16.77 -26.38
C ASN A 103 -18.16 -16.94 -26.84
N THR A 104 -17.30 -15.98 -26.50
CA THR A 104 -15.91 -15.95 -26.98
C THR A 104 -14.88 -16.27 -25.89
N GLY A 105 -15.27 -16.19 -24.61
CA GLY A 105 -14.36 -16.34 -23.47
C GLY A 105 -13.41 -15.17 -23.25
N ALA A 106 -13.47 -14.15 -24.12
CA ALA A 106 -12.64 -12.95 -24.03
C ALA A 106 -12.93 -12.17 -22.75
N VAL A 107 -11.90 -11.59 -22.13
CA VAL A 107 -12.08 -10.66 -21.00
C VAL A 107 -12.66 -9.36 -21.54
N ILE A 108 -13.82 -8.96 -21.03
CA ILE A 108 -14.57 -7.77 -21.49
C ILE A 108 -14.79 -6.72 -20.40
N GLY A 109 -14.42 -7.05 -19.16
CA GLY A 109 -14.55 -6.17 -18.01
C GLY A 109 -13.98 -6.80 -16.75
N ASN A 110 -14.18 -6.13 -15.63
CA ASN A 110 -13.85 -6.62 -14.30
C ASN A 110 -14.79 -5.98 -13.25
N LEU A 111 -14.58 -6.27 -11.95
CA LEU A 111 -15.37 -5.60 -10.91
C LEU A 111 -15.26 -4.07 -10.95
N MET A 112 -14.11 -3.51 -11.33
CA MET A 112 -13.96 -2.07 -11.50
C MET A 112 -14.84 -1.52 -12.63
N THR A 113 -14.99 -2.24 -13.76
CA THR A 113 -15.93 -1.82 -14.81
C THR A 113 -17.37 -1.84 -14.31
N ASN A 114 -17.75 -2.83 -13.50
CA ASN A 114 -19.09 -2.88 -12.90
C ASN A 114 -19.30 -1.71 -11.92
N ALA A 115 -18.31 -1.41 -11.07
CA ALA A 115 -18.37 -0.27 -10.16
C ALA A 115 -18.48 1.07 -10.92
N ILE A 116 -17.76 1.20 -12.04
CA ILE A 116 -17.88 2.37 -12.92
C ILE A 116 -19.29 2.46 -13.50
N GLU A 117 -19.91 1.35 -13.91
CA GLU A 117 -21.31 1.33 -14.39
C GLU A 117 -22.29 1.81 -13.32
N ASP A 118 -22.19 1.26 -12.10
CA ASP A 118 -23.04 1.63 -10.97
C ASP A 118 -22.91 3.10 -10.60
N ILE A 119 -21.68 3.65 -10.67
CA ILE A 119 -21.43 5.06 -10.41
C ILE A 119 -21.93 5.91 -11.58
N ALA A 120 -21.59 5.56 -12.82
CA ALA A 120 -21.84 6.36 -14.01
C ALA A 120 -23.32 6.37 -14.41
N GLY A 121 -24.03 5.26 -14.31
CA GLY A 121 -25.38 5.09 -14.84
C GLY A 121 -25.48 5.60 -16.28
N ASP A 122 -26.50 6.40 -16.58
CA ASP A 122 -26.74 6.96 -17.92
C ASP A 122 -25.82 8.13 -18.32
N LEU A 123 -24.65 8.27 -17.68
CA LEU A 123 -23.72 9.35 -17.98
C LEU A 123 -23.23 9.27 -19.44
N ASN A 124 -23.24 10.39 -20.14
CA ASN A 124 -22.62 10.54 -21.46
C ASN A 124 -21.51 11.61 -21.38
N PRO A 125 -20.33 11.27 -20.82
CA PRO A 125 -19.28 12.23 -20.57
C PRO A 125 -18.67 12.73 -21.89
N LYS A 126 -18.20 13.98 -21.89
CA LYS A 126 -17.40 14.54 -22.99
C LYS A 126 -15.91 14.29 -22.81
N ILE A 127 -15.48 14.11 -21.56
CA ILE A 127 -14.07 13.90 -21.21
C ILE A 127 -14.01 12.71 -20.25
N VAL A 128 -13.13 11.76 -20.53
CA VAL A 128 -12.78 10.69 -19.60
C VAL A 128 -11.29 10.80 -19.30
N ARG A 129 -10.91 10.85 -18.03
CA ARG A 129 -9.51 10.81 -17.61
C ARG A 129 -9.26 9.54 -16.85
N PHE A 130 -8.20 8.84 -17.23
CA PHE A 130 -7.73 7.66 -16.53
C PHE A 130 -6.37 7.97 -15.95
N ILE A 131 -6.22 7.93 -14.63
CA ILE A 131 -5.04 8.45 -13.94
C ILE A 131 -4.37 7.29 -13.22
N TYR A 132 -3.06 7.14 -13.39
CA TYR A 132 -2.25 6.22 -12.61
C TYR A 132 -1.56 6.98 -11.48
N THR A 133 -1.68 6.49 -10.26
CA THR A 133 -0.97 7.08 -9.11
C THR A 133 0.50 6.73 -9.14
N HIS A 134 0.83 5.47 -9.41
CA HIS A 134 2.20 4.99 -9.56
C HIS A 134 2.27 3.73 -10.44
N GLN A 135 3.46 3.12 -10.55
CA GLN A 135 3.76 2.09 -11.56
C GLN A 135 3.54 0.64 -11.12
N HIS A 136 3.04 0.38 -9.90
CA HIS A 136 2.92 -1.00 -9.43
C HIS A 136 1.68 -1.71 -9.93
N PHE A 137 1.89 -3.00 -10.15
CA PHE A 137 0.98 -3.88 -10.85
C PHE A 137 -0.36 -4.06 -10.12
N ASP A 138 -0.32 -3.99 -8.82
CA ASP A 138 -1.44 -4.12 -7.92
C ASP A 138 -2.37 -2.88 -8.01
N HIS A 139 -1.93 -1.76 -8.60
CA HIS A 139 -2.76 -0.57 -8.89
C HIS A 139 -3.04 -0.32 -10.37
N ILE A 140 -2.16 -0.74 -11.30
CA ILE A 140 -2.36 -0.55 -12.75
C ILE A 140 -2.56 -1.86 -13.53
N GLY A 141 -2.63 -3.00 -12.86
CA GLY A 141 -2.66 -4.32 -13.51
C GLY A 141 -3.95 -4.61 -14.30
N GLY A 142 -5.08 -4.05 -13.85
CA GLY A 142 -6.38 -4.09 -14.54
C GLY A 142 -6.58 -2.97 -15.56
N ALA A 143 -5.58 -2.09 -15.76
CA ALA A 143 -5.75 -0.84 -16.49
C ALA A 143 -6.16 -1.01 -17.96
N ARG A 144 -5.61 -2.01 -18.67
CA ARG A 144 -6.01 -2.31 -20.06
C ARG A 144 -7.50 -2.64 -20.15
N ILE A 145 -7.99 -3.51 -19.26
CA ILE A 145 -9.38 -3.97 -19.26
C ILE A 145 -10.31 -2.77 -19.05
N VAL A 146 -10.03 -1.95 -18.04
CA VAL A 146 -10.85 -0.78 -17.70
C VAL A 146 -10.78 0.28 -18.80
N TYR A 147 -9.62 0.54 -19.37
CA TYR A 147 -9.49 1.53 -20.45
C TYR A 147 -10.22 1.10 -21.73
N ASP A 148 -10.08 -0.16 -22.13
CA ASP A 148 -10.76 -0.69 -23.32
C ASP A 148 -12.29 -0.68 -23.13
N TYR A 149 -12.75 -1.00 -21.91
CA TYR A 149 -14.14 -0.82 -21.50
C TYR A 149 -14.58 0.65 -21.65
N LEU A 150 -13.88 1.60 -21.05
CA LEU A 150 -14.21 3.03 -21.12
C LEU A 150 -14.26 3.54 -22.55
N LYS A 151 -13.32 3.11 -23.40
CA LYS A 151 -13.26 3.47 -24.82
C LYS A 151 -14.46 2.92 -25.60
N LYS A 152 -14.88 1.69 -25.31
CA LYS A 152 -16.06 1.06 -25.93
C LYS A 152 -17.36 1.70 -25.45
N THR A 153 -17.47 1.98 -24.16
CA THR A 153 -18.69 2.52 -23.53
C THR A 153 -18.89 4.00 -23.86
N TYR A 154 -17.82 4.79 -23.96
CA TYR A 154 -17.86 6.22 -24.24
C TYR A 154 -17.09 6.60 -25.53
N PRO A 155 -17.48 6.09 -26.71
CA PRO A 155 -16.71 6.25 -27.94
C PRO A 155 -16.64 7.69 -28.46
N LYS A 156 -17.48 8.58 -27.94
CA LYS A 156 -17.52 10.01 -28.29
C LYS A 156 -16.81 10.91 -27.27
N ALA A 157 -16.28 10.35 -26.18
CA ALA A 157 -15.56 11.11 -25.18
C ALA A 157 -14.08 11.26 -25.56
N ASP A 158 -13.47 12.38 -25.17
CA ASP A 158 -12.00 12.52 -25.17
C ASP A 158 -11.44 11.73 -23.98
N LEU A 159 -11.05 10.47 -24.23
CA LEU A 159 -10.44 9.56 -23.25
C LEU A 159 -8.91 9.69 -23.30
N LYS A 160 -8.30 10.02 -22.16
CA LYS A 160 -6.84 10.08 -22.00
C LYS A 160 -6.39 9.43 -20.69
N ALA A 161 -5.40 8.55 -20.81
CA ALA A 161 -4.56 8.09 -19.72
C ALA A 161 -3.54 9.18 -19.34
N MET A 162 -3.31 9.34 -18.04
CA MET A 162 -2.47 10.37 -17.45
C MET A 162 -1.61 9.77 -16.34
N ALA A 163 -0.32 10.13 -16.31
CA ALA A 163 0.60 9.61 -15.31
C ALA A 163 1.85 10.50 -15.22
N HIS A 164 2.67 10.28 -14.20
CA HIS A 164 4.03 10.83 -14.15
C HIS A 164 4.94 10.24 -15.27
N GLU A 165 6.05 10.91 -15.55
CA GLU A 165 6.99 10.52 -16.61
C GLU A 165 7.69 9.18 -16.35
N SER A 166 8.01 8.87 -15.09
CA SER A 166 8.61 7.57 -14.69
C SER A 166 7.71 6.40 -15.10
N ILE A 167 6.39 6.53 -14.88
CA ILE A 167 5.39 5.52 -15.24
C ILE A 167 5.34 5.34 -16.77
N LEU A 168 5.39 6.43 -17.55
CA LEU A 168 5.48 6.34 -19.01
C LEU A 168 6.72 5.55 -19.44
N LYS A 169 7.89 5.86 -18.87
CA LYS A 169 9.15 5.18 -19.19
C LYS A 169 9.07 3.69 -18.87
N ARG A 170 8.55 3.33 -17.69
CA ARG A 170 8.36 1.94 -17.27
C ARG A 170 7.40 1.18 -18.17
N LEU A 171 6.28 1.78 -18.54
CA LEU A 171 5.29 1.13 -19.40
C LEU A 171 5.78 1.01 -20.85
N ALA A 172 6.58 1.96 -21.34
CA ALA A 172 7.17 1.88 -22.67
C ALA A 172 8.17 0.72 -22.80
N SER A 173 8.88 0.36 -21.72
CA SER A 173 9.78 -0.79 -21.68
C SER A 173 9.09 -2.12 -21.32
N ALA A 174 7.86 -2.08 -20.78
CA ALA A 174 7.16 -3.27 -20.32
C ALA A 174 6.62 -4.13 -21.48
N GLN A 175 7.00 -5.41 -21.52
CA GLN A 175 6.50 -6.36 -22.52
C GLN A 175 5.02 -6.73 -22.33
N SER A 176 4.52 -6.67 -21.09
CA SER A 176 3.19 -7.15 -20.73
C SER A 176 2.04 -6.34 -21.36
N LYS A 177 2.27 -5.05 -21.67
CA LYS A 177 1.28 -4.10 -22.22
C LYS A 177 -0.06 -4.05 -21.46
N ARG A 178 -0.04 -4.44 -20.17
CA ARG A 178 -1.23 -4.54 -19.29
C ARG A 178 -1.80 -3.18 -18.87
N ALA A 179 -1.07 -2.10 -19.05
CA ALA A 179 -1.59 -0.74 -18.95
C ALA A 179 -1.39 0.02 -20.27
N PRO A 180 -2.40 0.77 -20.74
CA PRO A 180 -2.22 1.76 -21.81
C PRO A 180 -1.14 2.79 -21.45
N LEU A 181 -0.34 3.20 -22.45
CA LEU A 181 0.62 4.27 -22.28
C LEU A 181 -0.12 5.58 -21.97
N PRO A 182 0.32 6.36 -20.97
CA PRO A 182 -0.29 7.65 -20.68
C PRO A 182 -0.06 8.61 -21.85
N GLU A 183 -1.14 9.19 -22.40
CA GLU A 183 -1.03 10.22 -23.44
C GLU A 183 -0.76 11.61 -22.85
N VAL A 184 -1.00 11.80 -21.55
CA VAL A 184 -0.72 13.06 -20.85
C VAL A 184 0.28 12.82 -19.72
N VAL A 185 1.49 13.33 -19.90
CA VAL A 185 2.55 13.25 -18.89
C VAL A 185 2.44 14.42 -17.90
N ILE A 186 2.51 14.12 -16.60
CA ILE A 186 2.41 15.08 -15.50
C ILE A 186 3.80 15.26 -14.89
N ILE A 187 4.63 16.15 -15.47
CA ILE A 187 6.00 16.42 -14.94
C ILE A 187 5.97 17.41 -13.77
N ARG A 188 4.90 18.19 -13.66
CA ARG A 188 4.71 19.20 -12.60
C ARG A 188 3.26 19.23 -12.18
N SER A 189 3.04 19.76 -10.98
CA SER A 189 1.71 19.94 -10.39
C SER A 189 0.73 20.55 -11.39
N ARG A 190 -0.45 19.93 -11.51
CA ARG A 190 -1.53 20.37 -12.40
C ARG A 190 -2.87 20.26 -11.70
N SER A 191 -3.72 21.27 -11.90
CA SER A 191 -5.12 21.21 -11.45
C SER A 191 -6.07 20.88 -12.60
N LEU A 192 -6.92 19.87 -12.40
CA LEU A 192 -8.07 19.56 -13.22
C LEU A 192 -9.31 20.23 -12.61
N ARG A 193 -9.89 21.20 -13.31
CA ARG A 193 -11.17 21.80 -12.89
C ARG A 193 -12.32 20.99 -13.48
N LEU A 194 -13.03 20.24 -12.63
CA LEU A 194 -14.11 19.37 -13.06
C LEU A 194 -15.47 20.09 -13.07
N THR A 195 -15.70 20.95 -12.07
CA THR A 195 -16.83 21.87 -11.98
C THR A 195 -16.39 23.20 -11.35
N LYS A 196 -17.32 24.14 -11.10
CA LYS A 196 -17.05 25.37 -10.33
C LYS A 196 -16.54 25.07 -8.91
N ASN A 197 -17.02 23.99 -8.30
CA ASN A 197 -16.76 23.64 -6.89
C ASN A 197 -15.92 22.37 -6.71
N LEU A 198 -15.45 21.76 -7.81
CA LEU A 198 -14.66 20.54 -7.79
C LEU A 198 -13.40 20.71 -8.63
N LYS A 199 -12.26 20.72 -7.96
CA LYS A 199 -10.92 20.78 -8.54
C LYS A 199 -10.13 19.59 -7.99
N VAL A 200 -9.35 18.93 -8.84
CA VAL A 200 -8.43 17.86 -8.47
C VAL A 200 -7.02 18.35 -8.78
N ASN A 201 -6.17 18.45 -7.78
CA ASN A 201 -4.75 18.73 -7.96
C ASN A 201 -4.02 17.38 -8.11
N LEU A 202 -3.20 17.25 -9.14
CA LEU A 202 -2.30 16.14 -9.38
C LEU A 202 -0.90 16.65 -9.11
N ILE A 203 -0.26 16.16 -8.07
CA ILE A 203 1.01 16.66 -7.53
C ILE A 203 1.99 15.49 -7.59
N PRO A 204 2.90 15.45 -8.59
CA PRO A 204 3.97 14.47 -8.59
C PRO A 204 4.86 14.66 -7.36
N THR A 205 5.22 13.56 -6.73
CA THR A 205 6.15 13.49 -5.62
C THR A 205 7.30 12.57 -6.01
N ASP A 206 8.52 13.09 -5.92
CA ASP A 206 9.72 12.28 -6.09
C ASP A 206 9.97 11.49 -4.79
N GLY A 207 10.45 10.26 -4.93
CA GLY A 207 10.81 9.39 -3.82
C GLY A 207 9.62 8.86 -3.01
N GLY A 208 9.90 7.94 -2.10
CA GLY A 208 8.90 7.25 -1.30
C GLY A 208 8.65 5.82 -1.78
N HIS A 209 7.41 5.49 -2.13
CA HIS A 209 7.01 4.11 -2.45
C HIS A 209 7.49 3.65 -3.83
N SER A 210 7.67 4.58 -4.76
CA SER A 210 8.20 4.29 -6.09
C SER A 210 9.08 5.43 -6.61
N ASP A 211 9.66 5.26 -7.80
CA ASP A 211 10.46 6.33 -8.46
C ASP A 211 9.68 7.66 -8.53
N SER A 212 8.35 7.60 -8.60
CA SER A 212 7.49 8.74 -8.32
C SER A 212 6.08 8.29 -7.97
N ASP A 213 5.49 8.95 -6.99
CA ASP A 213 4.08 8.81 -6.69
C ASP A 213 3.31 10.06 -7.13
N LEU A 214 2.00 9.93 -7.32
CA LEU A 214 1.14 11.05 -7.69
C LEU A 214 0.13 11.30 -6.57
N LEU A 215 0.42 12.32 -5.76
CA LEU A 215 -0.51 12.83 -4.77
C LEU A 215 -1.71 13.49 -5.47
N VAL A 216 -2.89 12.90 -5.28
CA VAL A 216 -4.15 13.43 -5.75
C VAL A 216 -4.83 14.16 -4.61
N HIS A 217 -4.99 15.48 -4.75
CA HIS A 217 -5.58 16.32 -3.70
C HIS A 217 -6.80 17.09 -4.22
N ILE A 218 -7.95 16.86 -3.59
CA ILE A 218 -9.19 17.61 -3.79
C ILE A 218 -9.36 18.53 -2.58
N PRO A 219 -9.19 19.85 -2.70
CA PRO A 219 -9.30 20.74 -1.55
C PRO A 219 -10.75 20.85 -1.03
N PRO A 220 -10.93 21.22 0.25
CA PRO A 220 -12.24 21.51 0.79
C PRO A 220 -12.86 22.69 0.03
N LYS A 221 -14.15 22.58 -0.24
CA LYS A 221 -14.87 23.64 -0.97
C LYS A 221 -16.37 23.54 -0.73
N ALA A 222 -16.99 24.69 -0.49
CA ALA A 222 -18.43 24.81 -0.32
C ALA A 222 -18.99 23.87 0.77
N GLY A 223 -18.31 23.80 1.92
CA GLY A 223 -18.70 22.96 3.06
C GLY A 223 -18.48 21.46 2.89
N MET A 224 -17.84 21.02 1.80
CA MET A 224 -17.45 19.61 1.61
C MET A 224 -15.98 19.40 2.03
N PRO A 225 -15.67 18.25 2.64
CA PRO A 225 -14.31 17.91 3.06
C PRO A 225 -13.36 17.80 1.85
N GLY A 226 -12.11 18.17 2.06
CA GLY A 226 -11.00 17.81 1.21
C GLY A 226 -10.67 16.33 1.30
N ILE A 227 -10.04 15.84 0.23
CA ILE A 227 -9.63 14.44 0.06
C ILE A 227 -8.19 14.44 -0.43
N ALA A 228 -7.35 13.64 0.19
CA ALA A 228 -6.02 13.31 -0.31
C ALA A 228 -5.92 11.82 -0.61
N MET A 229 -5.35 11.47 -1.75
CA MET A 229 -5.01 10.10 -2.12
C MET A 229 -3.53 10.09 -2.47
N LEU A 230 -2.76 9.35 -1.68
CA LEU A 230 -1.35 9.11 -1.89
C LEU A 230 -1.11 7.66 -1.52
N VAL A 231 -0.95 6.85 -2.56
CA VAL A 231 -1.05 5.40 -2.48
C VAL A 231 0.23 4.81 -1.90
N ASP A 232 0.09 3.83 -1.02
CA ASP A 232 1.15 3.01 -0.43
C ASP A 232 2.18 3.77 0.45
N ILE A 233 1.79 4.96 0.90
CA ILE A 233 2.55 5.77 1.89
C ILE A 233 2.05 5.56 3.32
N ALA A 234 0.76 5.36 3.53
CA ALA A 234 0.19 5.08 4.85
C ALA A 234 -1.02 4.15 4.72
N PHE A 235 -1.21 3.31 5.73
CA PHE A 235 -2.23 2.26 5.75
C PHE A 235 -3.07 2.44 7.00
N PRO A 236 -4.26 3.08 6.94
CA PRO A 236 -5.01 3.46 8.13
C PRO A 236 -5.27 2.30 9.10
N GLY A 237 -4.59 2.34 10.25
CA GLY A 237 -4.64 1.31 11.31
C GLY A 237 -3.62 0.17 11.18
N TRP A 238 -2.82 0.13 10.12
CA TRP A 238 -1.88 -0.97 9.83
C TRP A 238 -0.49 -0.42 9.54
N ILE A 239 0.53 -1.25 9.72
CA ILE A 239 1.86 -0.87 9.23
C ILE A 239 1.95 -1.05 7.71
N THR A 240 2.87 -0.33 7.09
CA THR A 240 3.23 -0.51 5.69
C THR A 240 3.65 -1.96 5.42
N PRO A 241 3.20 -2.60 4.32
CA PRO A 241 3.70 -3.89 3.88
C PRO A 241 5.12 -3.81 3.33
N PHE A 242 5.87 -4.91 3.46
CA PHE A 242 7.28 -5.03 3.04
C PHE A 242 8.22 -4.08 3.78
N GLY A 243 9.54 -4.31 3.68
CA GLY A 243 10.64 -3.49 4.22
C GLY A 243 10.33 -2.06 4.69
N ILE A 244 9.77 -1.19 3.86
CA ILE A 244 8.91 -0.06 4.29
C ILE A 244 8.29 0.47 2.99
N GLY A 245 7.59 -0.44 2.30
CA GLY A 245 6.93 -0.15 1.03
C GLY A 245 7.87 0.06 -0.16
N LEU A 246 8.97 -0.71 -0.28
CA LEU A 246 9.90 -0.69 -1.44
C LEU A 246 10.67 0.62 -1.65
N VAL A 247 10.86 1.41 -0.59
CA VAL A 247 11.61 2.66 -0.65
C VAL A 247 13.09 2.45 -0.96
N ASN A 248 13.70 3.44 -1.63
CA ASN A 248 15.15 3.54 -1.75
C ASN A 248 15.78 4.34 -0.60
N ASP A 249 15.02 5.28 -0.01
CA ASP A 249 15.45 6.17 1.06
C ASP A 249 14.29 6.35 2.07
N ILE A 250 14.58 6.11 3.35
CA ILE A 250 13.59 6.21 4.43
C ILE A 250 13.16 7.67 4.65
N ASN A 251 14.08 8.62 4.49
CA ASN A 251 13.77 10.04 4.64
C ASN A 251 12.77 10.49 3.57
N GLU A 252 12.93 10.03 2.32
CA GLU A 252 11.98 10.35 1.25
C GLU A 252 10.57 9.82 1.54
N TYR A 253 10.45 8.70 2.28
CA TYR A 253 9.16 8.15 2.72
C TYR A 253 8.53 8.95 3.86
N ILE A 254 9.35 9.42 4.81
CA ILE A 254 8.92 10.36 5.87
C ILE A 254 8.46 11.69 5.23
N ASP A 255 9.21 12.22 4.26
CA ASP A 255 8.84 13.43 3.52
C ASP A 255 7.45 13.32 2.86
N GLN A 256 7.04 12.12 2.41
CA GLN A 256 5.69 11.93 1.87
C GLN A 256 4.60 12.14 2.92
N HIS A 257 4.84 11.72 4.17
CA HIS A 257 3.91 11.96 5.28
C HIS A 257 3.82 13.46 5.57
N GLU A 258 4.96 14.16 5.65
CA GLU A 258 5.00 15.61 5.89
C GLU A 258 4.28 16.39 4.77
N ARG A 259 4.52 16.02 3.50
CA ARG A 259 3.83 16.60 2.34
C ARG A 259 2.33 16.41 2.41
N LEU A 260 1.88 15.23 2.84
CA LEU A 260 0.48 14.92 3.01
C LEU A 260 -0.13 15.77 4.13
N LEU A 261 0.50 15.81 5.31
CA LEU A 261 0.03 16.58 6.48
C LEU A 261 0.00 18.10 6.24
N ALA A 262 0.85 18.62 5.37
CA ALA A 262 0.87 20.04 5.00
C ALA A 262 -0.35 20.51 4.18
N LEU A 263 -1.15 19.58 3.64
CA LEU A 263 -2.34 19.89 2.83
C LEU A 263 -3.62 19.96 3.68
N ASP A 264 -4.63 20.64 3.12
CA ASP A 264 -5.95 20.74 3.74
C ASP A 264 -6.91 19.66 3.23
N TRP A 265 -7.17 18.64 4.05
CA TRP A 265 -8.05 17.51 3.75
C TRP A 265 -8.54 16.83 5.04
N GLU A 266 -9.60 16.04 4.96
CA GLU A 266 -10.17 15.31 6.10
C GLU A 266 -10.28 13.82 5.84
N ILE A 267 -10.29 13.42 4.57
CA ILE A 267 -10.37 12.02 4.14
C ILE A 267 -9.09 11.65 3.39
N TYR A 268 -8.43 10.60 3.84
CA TYR A 268 -7.26 10.02 3.18
C TYR A 268 -7.59 8.69 2.50
N ILE A 269 -6.99 8.44 1.34
CA ILE A 269 -7.08 7.18 0.59
C ILE A 269 -5.67 6.64 0.35
N GLY A 270 -5.35 5.52 1.01
CA GLY A 270 -4.02 4.89 0.94
C GLY A 270 -3.86 3.83 -0.15
N GLY A 271 -4.94 3.45 -0.85
CA GLY A 271 -4.89 2.47 -1.94
C GLY A 271 -5.08 1.00 -1.52
N HIS A 272 -4.89 0.67 -0.24
CA HIS A 272 -5.08 -0.67 0.31
C HIS A 272 -5.90 -0.71 1.60
N LEU A 273 -6.24 -1.95 2.02
CA LEU A 273 -6.97 -2.33 3.23
C LEU A 273 -8.39 -1.75 3.33
N GLY A 274 -8.89 -1.24 2.19
CA GLY A 274 -10.29 -0.96 1.88
C GLY A 274 -11.04 0.05 2.75
N GLN A 275 -10.41 0.69 3.74
CA GLN A 275 -10.97 1.81 4.49
C GLN A 275 -10.26 3.15 4.18
N PRO A 276 -11.00 4.28 4.15
CA PRO A 276 -10.38 5.59 4.16
C PRO A 276 -9.77 5.89 5.54
N GLY A 277 -8.74 6.72 5.58
CA GLY A 277 -8.14 7.24 6.80
C GLY A 277 -8.45 8.72 7.05
N ASN A 278 -7.85 9.24 8.11
CA ASN A 278 -7.86 10.64 8.52
C ASN A 278 -6.45 11.12 8.89
N ARG A 279 -6.32 12.35 9.41
CA ARG A 279 -5.01 12.92 9.78
C ARG A 279 -4.27 12.13 10.87
N ALA A 280 -4.98 11.66 11.89
CA ALA A 280 -4.36 10.89 12.96
C ALA A 280 -3.77 9.57 12.46
N ASP A 281 -4.37 8.95 11.42
CA ASP A 281 -3.79 7.75 10.80
C ASP A 281 -2.44 8.04 10.14
N ILE A 282 -2.27 9.22 9.54
CA ILE A 282 -1.00 9.63 8.92
C ILE A 282 0.04 10.00 9.98
N GLU A 283 -0.37 10.71 11.03
CA GLU A 283 0.51 11.05 12.15
C GLU A 283 1.02 9.80 12.86
N ILE A 284 0.15 8.80 13.07
CA ILE A 284 0.53 7.50 13.67
C ILE A 284 1.48 6.72 12.74
N SER A 285 1.23 6.72 11.43
CA SER A 285 2.11 6.08 10.45
C SER A 285 3.51 6.72 10.47
N GLU A 286 3.58 8.05 10.49
CA GLU A 286 4.84 8.79 10.59
C GLU A 286 5.56 8.53 11.92
N GLU A 287 4.83 8.56 13.05
CA GLU A 287 5.36 8.25 14.39
C GLU A 287 6.00 6.85 14.39
N TYR A 288 5.32 5.85 13.81
CA TYR A 288 5.83 4.49 13.70
C TYR A 288 7.15 4.42 12.91
N ILE A 289 7.23 5.12 11.77
CA ILE A 289 8.44 5.10 10.93
C ILE A 289 9.61 5.78 11.64
N ARG A 290 9.36 6.92 12.31
CA ARG A 290 10.40 7.61 13.09
C ARG A 290 10.87 6.76 14.28
N ASP A 291 9.94 6.14 14.99
CA ASP A 291 10.26 5.20 16.07
C ASP A 291 11.07 4.00 15.57
N MET A 292 10.74 3.46 14.39
CA MET A 292 11.50 2.37 13.77
C MET A 292 12.95 2.80 13.50
N VAL A 293 13.17 4.00 12.97
CA VAL A 293 14.51 4.56 12.74
C VAL A 293 15.28 4.70 14.07
N ASP A 294 14.64 5.25 15.11
CA ASP A 294 15.26 5.41 16.44
C ASP A 294 15.54 4.07 17.13
N ILE A 295 14.62 3.11 17.03
CA ILE A 295 14.76 1.76 17.59
C ILE A 295 15.84 0.97 16.86
N ALA A 296 16.00 1.15 15.55
CA ALA A 296 17.10 0.55 14.80
C ALA A 296 18.47 1.10 15.26
N ALA A 297 18.57 2.41 15.54
CA ALA A 297 19.80 2.97 16.12
C ALA A 297 20.09 2.41 17.52
N GLN A 298 19.05 2.25 18.36
CA GLN A 298 19.17 1.61 19.67
C GLN A 298 19.60 0.14 19.56
N SER A 299 19.05 -0.60 18.59
CA SER A 299 19.38 -2.01 18.40
C SER A 299 20.83 -2.21 17.99
N LEU A 300 21.38 -1.32 17.15
CA LEU A 300 22.80 -1.28 16.83
C LEU A 300 23.64 -1.17 18.10
N ALA A 301 23.31 -0.21 18.99
CA ALA A 301 24.05 -0.04 20.25
C ALA A 301 23.97 -1.25 21.19
N LEU A 302 22.80 -1.90 21.28
CA LEU A 302 22.58 -3.07 22.13
C LEU A 302 23.23 -4.35 21.60
N GLY A 303 23.30 -4.50 20.27
CA GLY A 303 23.93 -5.67 19.64
C GLY A 303 25.46 -5.59 19.59
N LEU A 304 26.07 -4.45 19.88
CA LEU A 304 27.53 -4.31 19.92
C LEU A 304 28.13 -5.24 20.98
N GLY A 305 29.17 -5.98 20.59
CA GLY A 305 29.89 -6.88 21.49
C GLY A 305 29.21 -8.24 21.73
N GLN A 306 28.08 -8.52 21.07
CA GLN A 306 27.52 -9.87 21.08
C GLN A 306 28.51 -10.86 20.42
N PRO A 307 28.65 -12.08 20.95
CA PRO A 307 29.54 -13.07 20.39
C PRO A 307 29.10 -13.44 18.96
N ILE A 308 30.08 -13.71 18.10
CA ILE A 308 29.85 -14.23 16.74
C ILE A 308 30.39 -15.66 16.73
N PRO A 309 29.58 -16.68 17.07
CA PRO A 309 30.05 -18.06 17.18
C PRO A 309 30.73 -18.54 15.91
N GLU A 310 30.22 -18.16 14.74
CA GLU A 310 30.78 -18.54 13.44
C GLU A 310 32.19 -17.98 13.21
N LEU A 311 32.49 -16.81 13.78
CA LEU A 311 33.84 -16.25 13.76
C LEU A 311 34.77 -17.10 14.62
N GLN A 312 34.34 -17.45 15.84
CA GLN A 312 35.11 -18.32 16.74
C GLN A 312 35.32 -19.70 16.13
N GLU A 313 34.27 -20.32 15.58
CA GLU A 313 34.32 -21.61 14.90
C GLU A 313 35.30 -21.63 13.72
N ALA A 314 35.44 -20.52 12.98
CA ALA A 314 36.33 -20.45 11.83
C ALA A 314 37.82 -20.34 12.23
N PHE A 315 38.11 -19.84 13.44
CA PHE A 315 39.47 -19.60 13.93
C PHE A 315 39.93 -20.56 15.05
N ASP A 316 39.03 -21.36 15.63
CA ASP A 316 39.34 -22.40 16.62
C ASP A 316 39.90 -23.66 15.93
N PRO A 317 41.17 -24.07 16.18
CA PRO A 317 41.77 -25.27 15.58
C PRO A 317 41.07 -26.60 15.92
N THR A 318 40.18 -26.61 16.92
CA THR A 318 39.41 -27.78 17.35
C THR A 318 38.03 -27.86 16.70
N SER A 319 37.58 -26.79 16.04
CA SER A 319 36.29 -26.71 15.37
C SER A 319 36.30 -27.46 14.02
N PRO A 320 35.21 -28.15 13.64
CA PRO A 320 35.06 -28.72 12.30
C PRO A 320 35.04 -27.67 11.19
N ASN A 321 34.82 -26.39 11.54
CA ASN A 321 34.81 -25.26 10.62
C ASN A 321 36.16 -24.51 10.57
N PHE A 322 37.22 -25.02 11.21
CA PHE A 322 38.54 -24.36 11.21
C PHE A 322 39.02 -24.07 9.78
N GLY A 323 39.38 -22.81 9.53
CA GLY A 323 39.83 -22.33 8.21
C GLY A 323 38.71 -22.01 7.21
N ASN A 324 37.44 -22.24 7.56
CA ASN A 324 36.30 -21.88 6.72
C ASN A 324 36.00 -20.37 6.81
N GLN A 325 36.70 -19.58 6.01
CA GLN A 325 36.52 -18.11 5.99
C GLN A 325 35.09 -17.69 5.59
N MET A 326 34.38 -18.50 4.79
CA MET A 326 32.99 -18.23 4.45
C MET A 326 32.05 -18.38 5.64
N ARG A 327 32.39 -19.24 6.62
CA ARG A 327 31.68 -19.32 7.90
C ARG A 327 31.89 -18.06 8.73
N ALA A 328 33.13 -17.56 8.82
CA ALA A 328 33.41 -16.28 9.47
C ALA A 328 32.65 -15.12 8.81
N ILE A 329 32.66 -15.06 7.48
CA ILE A 329 31.88 -14.09 6.69
C ILE A 329 30.39 -14.23 7.01
N GLN A 330 29.85 -15.45 7.00
CA GLN A 330 28.45 -15.69 7.37
C GLN A 330 28.11 -15.12 8.76
N GLY A 331 28.98 -15.27 9.76
CA GLY A 331 28.78 -14.69 11.09
C GLY A 331 28.83 -13.16 11.10
N VAL A 332 29.81 -12.56 10.42
CA VAL A 332 29.97 -11.10 10.34
C VAL A 332 28.76 -10.46 9.65
N PHE A 333 28.31 -11.03 8.53
CA PHE A 333 27.09 -10.58 7.85
C PHE A 333 25.82 -10.97 8.64
N GLY A 334 25.86 -12.09 9.37
CA GLY A 334 24.80 -12.56 10.25
C GLY A 334 24.56 -11.69 11.48
N MET A 335 25.51 -10.82 11.86
CA MET A 335 25.31 -9.81 12.91
C MET A 335 24.12 -8.90 12.60
N GLU A 336 23.81 -8.67 11.33
CA GLU A 336 22.59 -7.98 10.93
C GLU A 336 21.34 -8.64 11.51
N GLY A 337 21.30 -9.97 11.57
CA GLY A 337 20.21 -10.72 12.21
C GLY A 337 20.06 -10.44 13.71
N ILE A 338 21.16 -10.12 14.41
CA ILE A 338 21.14 -9.74 15.83
C ILE A 338 20.49 -8.36 15.99
N PHE A 339 20.98 -7.36 15.24
CA PHE A 339 20.44 -6.00 15.30
C PHE A 339 18.98 -5.94 14.85
N VAL A 340 18.63 -6.69 13.81
CA VAL A 340 17.26 -6.82 13.33
C VAL A 340 16.38 -7.52 14.35
N GLY A 341 16.83 -8.59 14.99
CA GLY A 341 16.05 -9.29 16.03
C GLY A 341 15.77 -8.43 17.26
N ILE A 342 16.78 -7.68 17.74
CA ILE A 342 16.60 -6.72 18.84
C ILE A 342 15.61 -5.61 18.44
N CYS A 343 15.78 -5.04 17.25
CA CYS A 343 14.86 -4.01 16.74
C CYS A 343 13.42 -4.56 16.61
N GLU A 344 13.25 -5.77 16.10
CA GLU A 344 11.96 -6.43 15.90
C GLU A 344 11.23 -6.60 17.24
N ALA A 345 11.93 -7.11 18.25
CA ALA A 345 11.38 -7.27 19.60
C ALA A 345 10.90 -5.94 20.20
N LEU A 346 11.73 -4.89 20.11
CA LEU A 346 11.40 -3.54 20.62
C LEU A 346 10.22 -2.91 19.86
N LEU A 347 10.15 -3.09 18.53
CA LEU A 347 9.03 -2.61 17.73
C LEU A 347 7.73 -3.34 18.08
N VAL A 348 7.78 -4.66 18.18
CA VAL A 348 6.61 -5.47 18.57
C VAL A 348 6.12 -5.09 19.96
N GLU A 349 7.02 -4.89 20.93
CA GLU A 349 6.67 -4.45 22.28
C GLU A 349 5.92 -3.11 22.26
N LYS A 350 6.43 -2.12 21.50
CA LYS A 350 5.85 -0.77 21.45
C LYS A 350 4.58 -0.68 20.61
N TRP A 351 4.54 -1.39 19.48
CA TRP A 351 3.57 -1.16 18.40
C TRP A 351 2.63 -2.34 18.14
N GLY A 352 2.91 -3.54 18.66
CA GLY A 352 2.22 -4.78 18.32
C GLY A 352 0.69 -4.75 18.43
N CYS A 353 0.15 -3.97 19.37
CA CYS A 353 -1.29 -3.76 19.52
C CYS A 353 -1.79 -2.35 19.15
N ARG A 354 -0.89 -1.47 18.70
CA ARG A 354 -1.24 -0.14 18.18
C ARG A 354 -1.57 -0.22 16.68
N LEU A 355 -0.84 -1.00 15.91
CA LEU A 355 -1.06 -1.15 14.47
C LEU A 355 -1.18 -2.63 14.12
N GLY A 356 -2.04 -2.95 13.15
CA GLY A 356 -2.14 -4.31 12.62
C GLY A 356 -0.92 -4.67 11.77
N GLY A 357 -0.48 -5.93 11.85
CA GLY A 357 0.56 -6.51 11.01
C GLY A 357 2.00 -6.24 11.46
N VAL A 358 2.22 -5.65 12.63
CA VAL A 358 3.57 -5.35 13.17
C VAL A 358 4.41 -6.61 13.27
N ASP A 359 3.86 -7.69 13.82
CA ASP A 359 4.44 -9.02 13.90
C ASP A 359 4.76 -9.67 12.54
N ILE A 360 4.16 -9.18 11.45
CA ILE A 360 4.35 -9.72 10.10
C ILE A 360 5.53 -9.04 9.39
N PHE A 361 5.59 -7.70 9.42
CA PHE A 361 6.56 -6.93 8.62
C PHE A 361 7.64 -6.20 9.42
N SER A 362 7.53 -6.13 10.75
CA SER A 362 8.52 -5.41 11.59
C SER A 362 9.95 -5.90 11.40
N ARG A 363 10.16 -7.20 11.11
CA ARG A 363 11.48 -7.72 10.78
C ARG A 363 12.09 -7.08 9.53
N GLU A 364 11.29 -6.94 8.48
CA GLU A 364 11.73 -6.31 7.23
C GLU A 364 11.93 -4.80 7.41
N HIS A 365 11.08 -4.16 8.20
CA HIS A 365 11.22 -2.77 8.65
C HIS A 365 12.53 -2.53 9.38
N CYS A 366 12.84 -3.38 10.35
CA CYS A 366 14.10 -3.34 11.06
C CYS A 366 15.29 -3.60 10.14
N PHE A 367 15.18 -4.51 9.17
CA PHE A 367 16.24 -4.74 8.20
C PHE A 367 16.53 -3.48 7.36
N ALA A 368 15.50 -2.83 6.84
CA ALA A 368 15.63 -1.58 6.09
C ALA A 368 16.24 -0.47 6.96
N ALA A 369 15.71 -0.28 8.18
CA ALA A 369 16.15 0.76 9.10
C ALA A 369 17.57 0.56 9.63
N VAL A 370 17.96 -0.67 9.98
CA VAL A 370 19.34 -1.01 10.41
C VAL A 370 20.33 -0.78 9.28
N THR A 371 19.97 -1.12 8.04
CA THR A 371 20.81 -0.86 6.85
C THR A 371 20.99 0.64 6.64
N PHE A 372 19.90 1.40 6.72
CA PHE A 372 19.89 2.85 6.59
C PHE A 372 20.77 3.53 7.65
N GLN A 373 20.61 3.17 8.93
CA GLN A 373 21.38 3.75 10.04
C GLN A 373 22.90 3.52 9.97
N ARG A 374 23.35 2.49 9.23
CA ARG A 374 24.78 2.20 9.04
C ARG A 374 25.44 3.05 7.95
N LEU A 375 24.66 3.66 7.07
CA LEU A 375 25.17 4.57 6.05
C LEU A 375 25.19 6.02 6.55
N ASP A 376 24.25 6.37 7.43
CA ASP A 376 24.02 7.75 7.88
C ASP A 376 24.69 8.12 9.21
N ASN A 377 25.36 7.17 9.90
CA ASN A 377 26.14 7.42 11.13
C ASN A 377 27.62 7.05 11.03
#